data_AF-A0A846CKL8-F1
#
_entry.id   AF-A0A846CKL8-F1
#
_cell.length_a   1.000
_cell.length_b   1.000
_cell.length_c   1.000
_cell.angle_alpha   90.00
_cell.angle_beta   90.00
_cell.angle_gamma   90.00
#
_symmetry.space_group_name_H-M   'P 1'
#
loop_
_entity.id
_entity.type
_entity.pdbx_description
1 polymer ?
#
loop_
_entity_poly.entity_id
_entity_poly.type
_entity_poly.pdbx_seq_one_letter_code
_entity_poly.pdbx_strand_id
1 'polypeptide(L)'
;MNKCKSFLGLAALAIGFLGAPVSANAFTLGGVINGEEAFNQLGATIDVAAEGRIGDLGGAAEHEFNIHYDNENGDGQTVSTEYRYFDWVSGQGEDFTLTFDDGMLTYEIGGQKLEERITDTFNDLFIRTTARKQNNSVVVDNLMLNGQAIAENSSFACFEGCDYWNSSQYLWLTDLEESFTLTGTTTMTWTGDAKDLKDKTAPHRSELAFQLKLGDVIMGEGLADELVTVPEPVSMSLFSVGVVGLAMAGLRRQKK
;
A
#
# COMPACT_ATOMS: atom_id res chain seq x y z
N MET A 1 20.74 17.47 76.67
CA MET A 1 21.30 16.58 75.63
C MET A 1 20.18 15.68 75.11
N ASN A 2 19.74 15.88 73.86
CA ASN A 2 19.46 14.84 72.85
C ASN A 2 18.56 15.35 71.70
N LYS A 3 19.25 15.65 70.59
CA LYS A 3 18.95 15.40 69.17
C LYS A 3 17.58 15.81 68.58
N CYS A 4 17.62 16.97 67.92
CA CYS A 4 17.32 17.21 66.50
C CYS A 4 16.83 16.01 65.66
N LYS A 5 15.73 16.20 64.91
CA LYS A 5 15.61 15.89 63.47
C LYS A 5 14.30 16.44 62.89
N SER A 6 14.43 17.48 62.07
CA SER A 6 13.44 17.89 61.07
C SER A 6 13.23 16.77 60.06
N PHE A 7 12.00 16.60 59.59
CA PHE A 7 11.72 15.98 58.30
C PHE A 7 10.74 16.86 57.53
N LEU A 8 11.27 17.56 56.53
CA LEU A 8 10.50 18.16 55.44
C LEU A 8 9.91 17.00 54.62
N GLY A 9 8.58 16.93 54.51
CA GLY A 9 7.91 16.10 53.51
C GLY A 9 7.78 16.90 52.22
N LEU A 10 8.58 16.57 51.20
CA LEU A 10 8.47 17.09 49.85
C LEU A 10 7.27 16.41 49.16
N ALA A 11 6.18 17.14 48.95
CA ALA A 11 5.08 16.66 48.12
C ALA A 11 5.40 17.00 46.66
N ALA A 12 5.79 16.00 45.86
CA ALA A 12 5.94 16.15 44.42
C ALA A 12 4.54 16.13 43.78
N LEU A 13 4.11 17.28 43.25
CA LEU A 13 2.95 17.36 42.36
C LEU A 13 3.40 16.84 40.99
N ALA A 14 3.00 15.62 40.62
CA ALA A 14 3.10 15.14 39.24
C ALA A 14 1.90 15.69 38.47
N ILE A 15 2.12 16.78 37.71
CA ILE A 15 1.16 17.25 36.71
C ILE A 15 1.25 16.27 35.54
N GLY A 16 0.34 15.31 35.48
CA GLY A 16 0.14 14.48 34.29
C GLY A 16 -0.44 15.33 33.18
N PHE A 17 0.38 15.69 32.20
CA PHE A 17 -0.12 16.14 30.90
C PHE A 17 -0.86 14.97 30.27
N LEU A 18 -2.20 15.00 30.30
CA LEU A 18 -3.01 14.21 29.38
C LEU A 18 -2.89 14.87 28.01
N GLY A 19 -1.81 14.57 27.29
CA GLY A 19 -1.80 14.76 25.86
C GLY A 19 -2.89 13.86 25.28
N ALA A 20 -3.88 14.45 24.60
CA ALA A 20 -4.73 13.65 23.74
C ALA A 20 -3.82 12.85 22.79
N PRO A 21 -4.12 11.56 22.51
CA PRO A 21 -3.41 10.89 21.44
C PRO A 21 -3.63 11.72 20.18
N VAL A 22 -2.54 12.25 19.63
CA VAL A 22 -2.55 12.78 18.28
C VAL A 22 -2.66 11.53 17.42
N SER A 23 -3.87 11.21 16.96
CA SER A 23 -4.05 10.23 15.89
C SER A 23 -3.40 10.84 14.65
N ALA A 24 -2.24 10.33 14.26
CA ALA A 24 -1.75 10.51 12.91
C ALA A 24 -2.60 9.61 11.99
N ASN A 25 -2.87 10.09 10.77
CA ASN A 25 -3.52 9.29 9.75
C ASN A 25 -2.42 8.51 9.04
N ALA A 26 -2.60 7.20 8.87
CA ALA A 26 -1.60 6.34 8.21
C ALA A 26 -1.55 6.61 6.70
N PHE A 27 -2.70 7.02 6.14
CA PHE A 27 -2.90 7.44 4.76
C PHE A 27 -4.29 8.06 4.59
N THR A 28 -4.54 8.62 3.42
CA THR A 28 -5.85 9.13 2.98
C THR A 28 -6.27 8.37 1.73
N LEU A 29 -7.55 8.00 1.67
CA LEU A 29 -8.15 7.41 0.48
C LEU A 29 -8.59 8.52 -0.47
N GLY A 30 -7.95 8.59 -1.64
CA GLY A 30 -8.32 9.49 -2.75
C GLY A 30 -9.46 8.96 -3.61
N GLY A 31 -9.82 7.69 -3.44
CA GLY A 31 -10.98 7.06 -4.05
C GLY A 31 -10.64 6.17 -5.26
N VAL A 32 -11.67 5.81 -6.01
CA VAL A 32 -11.57 4.94 -7.19
C VAL A 32 -11.74 5.77 -8.46
N ILE A 33 -10.75 5.72 -9.34
CA ILE A 33 -10.73 6.41 -10.63
C ILE A 33 -10.89 5.38 -11.75
N ASN A 34 -11.80 5.64 -12.68
CA ASN A 34 -12.07 4.73 -13.80
C ASN A 34 -11.50 5.28 -15.10
N GLY A 35 -10.64 4.50 -15.74
CA GLY A 35 -10.01 4.83 -17.02
C GLY A 35 -8.78 5.74 -16.90
N GLU A 36 -7.99 5.70 -17.96
CA GLU A 36 -6.76 6.49 -18.13
C GLU A 36 -7.04 7.98 -18.24
N GLU A 37 -8.15 8.37 -18.87
CA GLU A 37 -8.47 9.79 -19.05
C GLU A 37 -8.72 10.48 -17.71
N ALA A 38 -9.49 9.86 -16.82
CA ALA A 38 -9.76 10.41 -15.49
C ALA A 38 -8.48 10.42 -14.63
N PHE A 39 -7.63 9.39 -14.74
CA PHE A 39 -6.33 9.38 -14.08
C PHE A 39 -5.43 10.52 -14.57
N ASN A 40 -5.32 10.73 -15.89
CA ASN A 40 -4.52 11.81 -16.48
C ASN A 40 -5.01 13.20 -16.07
N GLN A 41 -6.31 13.37 -15.83
CA GLN A 41 -6.89 14.62 -15.35
C GLN A 41 -6.45 14.97 -13.90
N LEU A 42 -5.97 13.99 -13.13
CA LEU A 42 -5.36 14.27 -11.82
C LEU A 42 -4.02 15.01 -11.95
N GLY A 43 -3.35 14.92 -13.12
CA GLY A 43 -2.02 15.49 -13.30
C GLY A 43 -0.96 14.81 -12.43
N ALA A 44 -1.14 13.52 -12.14
CA ALA A 44 -0.16 12.74 -11.40
C ALA A 44 1.12 12.58 -12.21
N THR A 45 2.27 12.77 -11.55
CA THR A 45 3.58 12.37 -12.08
C THR A 45 3.94 11.04 -11.45
N ILE A 46 4.22 10.03 -12.26
CA ILE A 46 4.61 8.69 -11.78
C ILE A 46 6.12 8.55 -11.88
N ASP A 47 6.77 8.22 -10.77
CA ASP A 47 8.23 8.06 -10.72
C ASP A 47 8.60 6.59 -10.93
N VAL A 48 7.93 5.69 -10.22
CA VAL A 48 8.23 4.25 -10.26
C VAL A 48 6.97 3.41 -10.22
N ALA A 49 6.99 2.28 -10.92
CA ALA A 49 5.93 1.30 -10.94
C ALA A 49 6.48 -0.10 -10.69
N ALA A 50 5.81 -0.83 -9.79
CA ALA A 50 5.93 -2.26 -9.64
C ALA A 50 4.78 -2.93 -10.40
N GLU A 51 5.06 -3.82 -11.36
CA GLU A 51 4.07 -4.41 -12.25
C GLU A 51 4.04 -5.94 -12.13
N GLY A 52 2.83 -6.50 -12.09
CA GLY A 52 2.58 -7.89 -12.43
C GLY A 52 1.69 -7.96 -13.67
N ARG A 53 2.05 -8.76 -14.66
CA ARG A 53 1.31 -8.86 -15.93
C ARG A 53 1.42 -10.20 -16.63
N ILE A 54 0.46 -10.44 -17.51
CA ILE A 54 0.61 -11.47 -18.55
C ILE A 54 1.56 -10.93 -19.63
N GLY A 55 2.72 -11.56 -19.73
CA GLY A 55 3.71 -11.37 -20.80
C GLY A 55 3.45 -12.33 -21.96
N ASP A 56 4.38 -13.26 -22.18
CA ASP A 56 4.31 -14.31 -23.21
C ASP A 56 4.70 -15.65 -22.57
N LEU A 57 3.76 -16.24 -21.82
CA LEU A 57 3.94 -17.40 -20.92
C LEU A 57 4.47 -18.69 -21.58
N GLY A 58 4.97 -18.63 -22.82
CA GLY A 58 5.58 -19.73 -23.57
C GLY A 58 6.60 -19.31 -24.65
N GLY A 59 6.97 -18.04 -24.78
CA GLY A 59 7.92 -17.55 -25.80
C GLY A 59 9.20 -16.92 -25.24
N ALA A 60 9.68 -15.84 -25.87
CA ALA A 60 10.83 -15.09 -25.35
C ALA A 60 10.32 -14.26 -24.18
N ALA A 61 10.30 -14.87 -23.00
CA ALA A 61 9.58 -14.38 -21.83
C ALA A 61 9.74 -12.86 -21.63
N GLU A 62 8.61 -12.16 -21.70
CA GLU A 62 8.56 -10.71 -21.87
C GLU A 62 8.39 -10.01 -20.51
N HIS A 63 8.99 -10.48 -19.41
CA HIS A 63 8.99 -9.84 -18.08
C HIS A 63 7.60 -9.74 -17.41
N GLU A 64 7.15 -10.81 -16.76
CA GLU A 64 5.82 -10.91 -16.13
C GLU A 64 5.71 -10.23 -14.76
N PHE A 65 6.84 -9.93 -14.14
CA PHE A 65 6.98 -9.31 -12.82
C PHE A 65 8.17 -8.37 -12.85
N ASN A 66 7.98 -7.06 -12.63
CA ASN A 66 9.07 -6.09 -12.75
C ASN A 66 8.91 -4.86 -11.83
N ILE A 67 10.03 -4.14 -11.66
CA ILE A 67 10.06 -2.74 -11.20
C ILE A 67 10.63 -1.91 -12.34
N HIS A 68 9.97 -0.82 -12.69
CA HIS A 68 10.43 0.10 -13.72
C HIS A 68 10.07 1.54 -13.37
N TYR A 69 10.92 2.47 -13.78
CA TYR A 69 10.59 3.90 -13.74
C TYR A 69 9.66 4.26 -14.90
N ASP A 70 8.70 5.16 -14.65
CA ASP A 70 7.83 5.66 -15.71
C ASP A 70 8.54 6.80 -16.43
N ASN A 71 8.83 6.62 -17.73
CA ASN A 71 9.67 7.53 -18.50
C ASN A 71 8.87 8.62 -19.20
N GLU A 72 7.69 8.99 -18.69
CA GLU A 72 6.84 10.03 -19.30
C GLU A 72 7.58 11.38 -19.48
N ASN A 73 8.68 11.59 -18.74
CA ASN A 73 9.54 12.78 -18.85
C ASN A 73 10.65 12.71 -19.92
N GLY A 74 10.82 11.62 -20.67
CA GLY A 74 11.66 11.58 -21.87
C GLY A 74 13.14 11.94 -21.67
N ASP A 75 13.66 11.81 -20.45
CA ASP A 75 15.01 12.22 -20.06
C ASP A 75 16.12 11.27 -20.55
N GLY A 76 15.75 10.19 -21.24
CA GLY A 76 16.69 9.26 -21.87
C GLY A 76 17.50 8.45 -20.86
N GLN A 77 17.08 8.41 -19.59
CA GLN A 77 17.70 7.53 -18.61
C GLN A 77 17.40 6.08 -18.96
N THR A 78 18.45 5.26 -18.90
CA THR A 78 18.32 3.80 -19.05
C THR A 78 17.70 3.31 -17.76
N VAL A 79 16.38 3.18 -17.75
CA VAL A 79 15.62 2.67 -16.61
C VAL A 79 16.16 1.29 -16.24
N SER A 80 16.70 1.14 -15.03
CA SER A 80 16.98 -0.18 -14.46
C SER A 80 15.63 -0.90 -14.40
N THR A 81 15.44 -1.88 -15.29
CA THR A 81 14.27 -2.75 -15.22
C THR A 81 14.74 -4.02 -14.52
N GLU A 82 14.39 -4.15 -13.25
CA GLU A 82 14.53 -5.43 -12.60
C GLU A 82 13.28 -6.27 -12.88
N TYR A 83 13.46 -7.49 -13.36
CA TYR A 83 12.34 -8.37 -13.70
C TYR A 83 12.57 -9.82 -13.30
N ARG A 84 11.48 -10.57 -13.21
CA ARG A 84 11.47 -12.04 -13.21
C ARG A 84 10.36 -12.57 -14.12
N TYR A 85 10.47 -13.86 -14.38
CA TYR A 85 9.41 -14.64 -15.00
C TYR A 85 8.48 -15.19 -13.93
N PHE A 86 7.18 -15.15 -14.21
CA PHE A 86 6.16 -15.63 -13.30
C PHE A 86 5.12 -16.43 -14.08
N ASP A 87 4.93 -17.69 -13.72
CA ASP A 87 3.95 -18.60 -14.32
C ASP A 87 2.56 -18.32 -13.71
N TRP A 88 1.89 -17.28 -14.21
CA TRP A 88 0.53 -16.97 -13.80
C TRP A 88 -0.44 -18.12 -14.10
N VAL A 89 -1.37 -18.38 -13.18
CA VAL A 89 -2.48 -19.33 -13.35
C VAL A 89 -3.80 -18.58 -13.36
N SER A 90 -4.60 -18.75 -14.42
CA SER A 90 -5.87 -18.04 -14.59
C SER A 90 -6.83 -18.36 -13.44
N GLY A 91 -7.35 -17.31 -12.80
CA GLY A 91 -8.27 -17.37 -11.67
C GLY A 91 -7.62 -17.75 -10.33
N GLN A 92 -6.30 -17.95 -10.29
CA GLN A 92 -5.56 -18.14 -9.05
C GLN A 92 -5.18 -16.79 -8.46
N GLY A 93 -5.47 -16.61 -7.17
CA GLY A 93 -5.01 -15.46 -6.40
C GLY A 93 -3.56 -15.63 -6.00
N GLU A 94 -2.76 -14.59 -6.18
CA GLU A 94 -1.37 -14.50 -5.72
C GLU A 94 -1.24 -13.36 -4.73
N ASP A 95 -0.67 -13.65 -3.56
CA ASP A 95 -0.38 -12.63 -2.57
C ASP A 95 0.86 -11.85 -3.00
N PHE A 96 0.82 -10.54 -2.76
CA PHE A 96 1.93 -9.64 -3.02
C PHE A 96 2.26 -8.79 -1.79
N THR A 97 3.50 -8.32 -1.73
CA THR A 97 3.97 -7.32 -0.76
C THR A 97 4.79 -6.27 -1.48
N LEU A 98 4.52 -5.00 -1.20
CA LEU A 98 5.33 -3.85 -1.61
C LEU A 98 5.77 -3.12 -0.34
N THR A 99 7.07 -3.07 -0.11
CA THR A 99 7.66 -2.36 1.04
C THR A 99 8.56 -1.26 0.52
N PHE A 100 8.40 -0.06 1.07
CA PHE A 100 9.35 1.03 0.89
C PHE A 100 9.92 1.40 2.26
N ASP A 101 11.23 1.30 2.42
CA ASP A 101 11.94 1.59 3.66
C ASP A 101 13.36 2.09 3.34
N ASP A 102 13.75 3.24 3.91
CA ASP A 102 15.08 3.87 3.72
C ASP A 102 15.55 3.94 2.24
N GLY A 103 14.63 4.31 1.34
CA GLY A 103 14.90 4.44 -0.10
C GLY A 103 15.05 3.12 -0.84
N MET A 104 14.69 1.98 -0.24
CA MET A 104 14.64 0.68 -0.89
C MET A 104 13.20 0.27 -1.14
N LEU A 105 12.84 0.06 -2.42
CA LEU A 105 11.57 -0.53 -2.82
C LEU A 105 11.75 -2.03 -2.99
N THR A 106 11.04 -2.81 -2.18
CA THR A 106 10.98 -4.27 -2.28
C THR A 106 9.61 -4.69 -2.76
N TYR A 107 9.57 -5.49 -3.83
CA TYR A 107 8.33 -6.04 -4.37
C TYR A 107 8.41 -7.57 -4.39
N GLU A 108 7.40 -8.24 -3.86
CA GLU A 108 7.34 -9.69 -3.75
C GLU A 108 6.01 -10.26 -4.24
N ILE A 109 6.05 -11.35 -5.02
CA ILE A 109 4.90 -12.15 -5.46
C ILE A 109 5.29 -13.62 -5.53
N GLY A 110 4.45 -14.51 -4.98
CA GLY A 110 4.65 -15.97 -5.11
C GLY A 110 6.03 -16.44 -4.66
N GLY A 111 6.61 -15.77 -3.65
CA GLY A 111 7.95 -16.05 -3.12
C GLY A 111 9.12 -15.54 -3.97
N GLN A 112 8.86 -14.85 -5.08
CA GLN A 112 9.88 -14.14 -5.85
C GLN A 112 9.98 -12.69 -5.38
N LYS A 113 11.19 -12.14 -5.41
CA LYS A 113 11.52 -10.83 -4.87
C LYS A 113 12.33 -9.99 -5.86
N LEU A 114 11.97 -8.71 -5.96
CA LEU A 114 12.68 -7.63 -6.64
C LEU A 114 13.02 -6.53 -5.62
N GLU A 115 14.17 -5.89 -5.80
CA GLU A 115 14.66 -4.80 -4.95
C GLU A 115 15.30 -3.71 -5.82
N GLU A 116 14.77 -2.50 -5.74
CA GLU A 116 15.32 -1.33 -6.44
C GLU A 116 15.52 -0.18 -5.46
N ARG A 117 16.66 0.50 -5.56
CA ARG A 117 16.92 1.71 -4.78
C ARG A 117 16.26 2.89 -5.48
N ILE A 118 15.37 3.57 -4.78
CA ILE A 118 14.66 4.75 -5.27
C ILE A 118 15.29 6.01 -4.64
N THR A 119 15.53 7.02 -5.47
CA THR A 119 16.04 8.32 -5.02
C THR A 119 14.97 9.40 -4.98
N ASP A 120 13.88 9.18 -5.71
CA ASP A 120 12.73 10.08 -5.75
C ASP A 120 11.89 9.94 -4.49
N THR A 121 11.11 10.97 -4.21
CA THR A 121 10.13 11.01 -3.14
C THR A 121 8.75 11.02 -3.77
N PHE A 122 7.79 10.34 -3.14
CA PHE A 122 6.41 10.29 -3.58
C PHE A 122 5.50 10.36 -2.36
N ASN A 123 4.30 10.90 -2.54
CA ASN A 123 3.25 10.96 -1.52
C ASN A 123 2.03 10.11 -1.89
N ASP A 124 1.95 9.65 -3.13
CA ASP A 124 0.79 8.96 -3.70
C ASP A 124 1.14 7.55 -4.19
N LEU A 125 0.22 6.62 -3.97
CA LEU A 125 0.25 5.26 -4.49
C LEU A 125 -1.06 4.99 -5.23
N PHE A 126 -0.93 4.54 -6.47
CA PHE A 126 -2.03 4.10 -7.29
C PHE A 126 -1.95 2.61 -7.55
N ILE A 127 -3.04 1.90 -7.23
CA ILE A 127 -3.21 0.49 -7.55
C ILE A 127 -4.04 0.42 -8.81
N ARG A 128 -3.36 0.27 -9.95
CA ARG A 128 -3.97 0.18 -11.28
C ARG A 128 -4.27 -1.27 -11.62
N THR A 129 -5.47 -1.53 -12.13
CA THR A 129 -5.84 -2.80 -12.75
C THR A 129 -6.25 -2.56 -14.19
N THR A 130 -5.93 -3.49 -15.10
CA THR A 130 -6.20 -3.35 -16.53
C THR A 130 -6.48 -4.67 -17.19
N ALA A 131 -7.56 -4.72 -17.97
CA ALA A 131 -7.89 -5.84 -18.84
C ALA A 131 -8.37 -5.31 -20.20
N ARG A 132 -7.57 -5.47 -21.25
CA ARG A 132 -7.80 -4.91 -22.60
C ARG A 132 -8.32 -5.94 -23.61
N LYS A 133 -8.58 -7.17 -23.16
CA LYS A 133 -9.13 -8.24 -23.99
C LYS A 133 -10.38 -8.83 -23.40
N GLN A 134 -11.31 -9.17 -24.28
CA GLN A 134 -12.63 -9.64 -23.93
C GLN A 134 -12.55 -10.92 -23.09
N ASN A 135 -13.40 -11.00 -22.06
CA ASN A 135 -13.47 -12.07 -21.07
C ASN A 135 -12.22 -12.20 -20.19
N ASN A 136 -11.43 -11.14 -20.08
CA ASN A 136 -10.35 -11.06 -19.11
C ASN A 136 -10.74 -10.09 -17.99
N SER A 137 -10.25 -10.39 -16.78
CA SER A 137 -10.44 -9.55 -15.62
C SER A 137 -9.26 -9.63 -14.68
N VAL A 138 -9.03 -8.55 -13.96
CA VAL A 138 -8.05 -8.49 -12.88
C VAL A 138 -8.70 -7.81 -11.69
N VAL A 139 -8.42 -8.36 -10.51
CA VAL A 139 -8.87 -7.82 -9.22
C VAL A 139 -7.65 -7.76 -8.30
N VAL A 140 -7.50 -6.65 -7.61
CA VAL A 140 -6.53 -6.46 -6.53
C VAL A 140 -7.30 -6.10 -5.26
N ASP A 141 -7.33 -7.02 -4.30
CA ASP A 141 -8.13 -6.94 -3.08
C ASP A 141 -7.33 -7.39 -1.84
N ASN A 142 -8.02 -7.55 -0.70
CA ASN A 142 -7.44 -7.88 0.60
C ASN A 142 -6.28 -6.96 1.01
N LEU A 143 -6.43 -5.67 0.65
CA LEU A 143 -5.38 -4.68 0.80
C LEU A 143 -5.16 -4.28 2.26
N MET A 144 -3.91 -4.23 2.68
CA MET A 144 -3.51 -3.70 3.98
C MET A 144 -2.29 -2.78 3.82
N LEU A 145 -2.39 -1.53 4.26
CA LEU A 145 -1.26 -0.60 4.33
C LEU A 145 -0.83 -0.42 5.79
N ASN A 146 0.43 -0.70 6.11
CA ASN A 146 0.98 -0.63 7.47
C ASN A 146 0.15 -1.45 8.49
N GLY A 147 -0.42 -2.57 8.04
CA GLY A 147 -1.27 -3.44 8.86
C GLY A 147 -2.73 -2.97 8.99
N GLN A 148 -3.10 -1.86 8.37
CA GLN A 148 -4.46 -1.34 8.34
C GLN A 148 -5.19 -1.74 7.06
N ALA A 149 -6.36 -2.38 7.21
CA ALA A 149 -7.16 -2.82 6.08
C ALA A 149 -7.73 -1.64 5.28
N ILE A 150 -7.66 -1.75 3.96
CA ILE A 150 -8.35 -0.88 3.00
C ILE A 150 -9.60 -1.62 2.52
N ALA A 151 -10.77 -0.99 2.63
CA ALA A 151 -12.04 -1.64 2.31
C ALA A 151 -12.28 -1.72 0.79
N GLU A 152 -11.71 -0.77 0.07
CA GLU A 152 -11.76 -0.62 -1.37
C GLU A 152 -10.80 -1.59 -2.07
N ASN A 153 -11.09 -1.87 -3.32
CA ASN A 153 -10.25 -2.66 -4.22
C ASN A 153 -10.07 -1.90 -5.53
N SER A 154 -9.11 -2.35 -6.33
CA SER A 154 -9.02 -1.99 -7.74
C SER A 154 -9.39 -3.22 -8.55
N SER A 155 -10.36 -3.10 -9.45
CA SER A 155 -10.77 -4.19 -10.32
C SER A 155 -11.21 -3.68 -11.68
N PHE A 156 -10.87 -4.45 -12.71
CA PHE A 156 -11.36 -4.21 -14.05
C PHE A 156 -11.66 -5.52 -14.77
N ALA A 157 -12.81 -5.57 -15.45
CA ALA A 157 -13.24 -6.70 -16.26
C ALA A 157 -13.71 -6.21 -17.63
N CYS A 158 -13.16 -6.80 -18.68
CA CYS A 158 -13.46 -6.45 -20.05
C CYS A 158 -14.50 -7.42 -20.63
N PHE A 159 -15.73 -6.93 -20.85
CA PHE A 159 -16.82 -7.73 -21.43
C PHE A 159 -17.10 -7.39 -22.90
N GLU A 160 -16.94 -6.13 -23.29
CA GLU A 160 -17.11 -5.65 -24.67
C GLU A 160 -16.40 -4.29 -24.83
N GLY A 161 -15.92 -3.97 -26.05
CA GLY A 161 -15.48 -2.60 -26.39
C GLY A 161 -14.20 -2.12 -25.69
N CYS A 162 -13.27 -3.03 -25.39
CA CYS A 162 -12.12 -2.71 -24.53
C CYS A 162 -11.02 -2.02 -25.33
N ASP A 163 -10.73 -0.77 -24.94
CA ASP A 163 -9.69 0.07 -25.50
C ASP A 163 -8.69 0.51 -24.43
N TYR A 164 -7.63 1.20 -24.84
CA TYR A 164 -6.59 1.67 -23.93
C TYR A 164 -7.14 2.59 -22.82
N TRP A 165 -8.05 3.51 -23.17
CA TRP A 165 -8.47 4.63 -22.34
C TRP A 165 -9.48 4.24 -21.28
N ASN A 166 -10.35 3.27 -21.58
CA ASN A 166 -11.48 2.90 -20.73
C ASN A 166 -11.31 1.55 -20.04
N SER A 167 -10.21 0.84 -20.31
CA SER A 167 -10.03 -0.54 -19.83
C SER A 167 -9.17 -0.68 -18.57
N SER A 168 -9.30 0.28 -17.65
CA SER A 168 -8.54 0.31 -16.41
C SER A 168 -9.31 0.93 -15.26
N GLN A 169 -8.89 0.59 -14.05
CA GLN A 169 -9.32 1.22 -12.81
C GLN A 169 -8.11 1.48 -11.93
N TYR A 170 -8.17 2.55 -11.15
CA TYR A 170 -7.16 2.94 -10.19
C TYR A 170 -7.80 3.11 -8.82
N LEU A 171 -7.16 2.56 -7.80
CA LEU A 171 -7.42 2.92 -6.41
C LEU A 171 -6.29 3.84 -5.96
N TRP A 172 -6.63 5.05 -5.51
CA TRP A 172 -5.67 6.08 -5.12
C TRP A 172 -5.56 6.20 -3.60
N LEU A 173 -4.34 6.04 -3.10
CA LEU A 173 -3.94 6.31 -1.73
C LEU A 173 -2.99 7.51 -1.72
N THR A 174 -3.19 8.45 -0.82
CA THR A 174 -2.37 9.67 -0.65
C THR A 174 -1.97 9.84 0.82
N ASP A 175 -1.16 10.85 1.11
CA ASP A 175 -0.57 11.10 2.43
C ASP A 175 0.18 9.89 2.97
N LEU A 176 0.95 9.22 2.11
CA LEU A 176 1.74 8.05 2.50
C LEU A 176 2.87 8.45 3.47
N GLU A 177 3.14 7.58 4.44
CA GLU A 177 4.32 7.69 5.27
C GLU A 177 5.61 7.49 4.44
N GLU A 178 6.72 8.11 4.89
CA GLU A 178 8.05 7.97 4.27
C GLU A 178 8.52 6.50 4.18
N SER A 179 7.96 5.62 5.00
CA SER A 179 8.16 4.19 4.93
C SER A 179 6.84 3.47 5.12
N PHE A 180 6.55 2.49 4.27
CA PHE A 180 5.31 1.76 4.32
C PHE A 180 5.46 0.31 3.86
N THR A 181 4.46 -0.51 4.20
CA THR A 181 4.27 -1.84 3.63
C THR A 181 2.82 -1.99 3.20
N LEU A 182 2.62 -2.19 1.90
CA LEU A 182 1.35 -2.59 1.31
C LEU A 182 1.35 -4.10 1.06
N THR A 183 0.34 -4.80 1.54
CA THR A 183 0.07 -6.20 1.16
C THR A 183 -1.28 -6.30 0.48
N GLY A 184 -1.46 -7.31 -0.37
CA GLY A 184 -2.76 -7.62 -0.95
C GLY A 184 -2.72 -8.92 -1.74
N THR A 185 -3.83 -9.22 -2.40
CA THR A 185 -3.96 -10.36 -3.30
C THR A 185 -4.35 -9.85 -4.68
N THR A 186 -3.70 -10.35 -5.72
CA THR A 186 -4.06 -10.11 -7.12
C THR A 186 -4.63 -11.39 -7.73
N THR A 187 -5.73 -11.29 -8.47
CA THR A 187 -6.30 -12.41 -9.23
C THR A 187 -6.49 -11.98 -10.67
N MET A 188 -5.75 -12.60 -11.58
CA MET A 188 -5.92 -12.42 -13.02
C MET A 188 -6.70 -13.59 -13.60
N THR A 189 -7.76 -13.29 -14.34
CA THR A 189 -8.55 -14.28 -15.06
C THR A 189 -8.53 -13.98 -16.55
N TRP A 190 -8.31 -15.00 -17.36
CA TRP A 190 -8.37 -14.91 -18.80
C TRP A 190 -8.89 -16.18 -19.44
N THR A 191 -9.26 -16.06 -20.71
CA THR A 191 -9.61 -17.17 -21.59
C THR A 191 -8.52 -17.41 -22.62
N GLY A 192 -8.51 -18.59 -23.25
CA GLY A 192 -7.47 -18.98 -24.21
C GLY A 192 -6.20 -19.53 -23.57
N ASP A 193 -5.26 -19.93 -24.42
CA ASP A 193 -3.94 -20.41 -24.01
C ASP A 193 -2.90 -19.29 -24.11
N ALA A 194 -2.56 -18.69 -22.97
CA ALA A 194 -1.55 -17.63 -22.88
C ALA A 194 -0.12 -18.10 -23.20
N LYS A 195 0.11 -19.40 -23.38
CA LYS A 195 1.39 -19.96 -23.86
C LYS A 195 1.42 -20.12 -25.38
N ASP A 196 0.27 -20.01 -26.06
CA ASP A 196 0.19 -20.00 -27.52
C ASP A 196 0.05 -18.57 -28.04
N LEU A 197 1.15 -17.98 -28.49
CA LEU A 197 1.18 -16.65 -29.14
C LEU A 197 0.23 -16.50 -30.34
N LYS A 198 -0.26 -17.60 -30.92
CA LYS A 198 -1.23 -17.57 -32.01
C LYS A 198 -2.66 -17.49 -31.53
N ASP A 199 -2.92 -17.82 -30.27
CA ASP A 199 -4.23 -17.67 -29.65
C ASP A 199 -4.51 -16.18 -29.41
N LYS A 200 -5.36 -15.63 -30.26
CA LYS A 200 -5.76 -14.22 -30.17
C LYS A 200 -6.69 -13.94 -29.00
N THR A 201 -7.22 -14.95 -28.33
CA THR A 201 -8.13 -14.79 -27.20
C THR A 201 -7.38 -14.57 -25.88
N ALA A 202 -6.17 -15.11 -25.75
CA ALA A 202 -5.34 -14.91 -24.57
C ALA A 202 -4.73 -13.50 -24.50
N PRO A 203 -4.60 -12.89 -23.31
CA PRO A 203 -3.89 -11.62 -23.13
C PRO A 203 -2.39 -11.80 -23.31
N HIS A 204 -1.73 -10.76 -23.81
CA HIS A 204 -0.27 -10.66 -23.91
C HIS A 204 0.17 -9.21 -23.68
N ARG A 205 1.44 -8.98 -23.34
CA ARG A 205 2.05 -7.63 -23.33
C ARG A 205 1.28 -6.58 -22.52
N SER A 206 1.00 -6.88 -21.25
CA SER A 206 0.25 -5.98 -20.35
C SER A 206 -1.21 -5.72 -20.78
N GLU A 207 -1.76 -6.49 -21.73
CA GLU A 207 -3.21 -6.50 -21.98
C GLU A 207 -3.99 -6.97 -20.74
N LEU A 208 -3.36 -7.72 -19.84
CA LEU A 208 -3.87 -8.04 -18.51
C LEU A 208 -2.76 -7.79 -17.50
N ALA A 209 -2.95 -6.82 -16.62
CA ALA A 209 -1.92 -6.36 -15.69
C ALA A 209 -2.52 -5.71 -14.44
N PHE A 210 -1.73 -5.70 -13.37
CA PHE A 210 -1.88 -4.74 -12.29
C PHE A 210 -0.55 -4.04 -12.04
N GLN A 211 -0.62 -2.77 -11.62
CA GLN A 211 0.55 -1.95 -11.35
C GLN A 211 0.34 -1.21 -10.03
N LEU A 212 1.41 -1.14 -9.24
CA LEU A 212 1.53 -0.33 -8.05
C LEU A 212 2.41 0.85 -8.45
N LYS A 213 1.79 1.99 -8.74
CA LYS A 213 2.44 3.20 -9.26
C LYS A 213 2.64 4.20 -8.12
N LEU A 214 3.89 4.56 -7.86
CA LEU A 214 4.29 5.55 -6.88
C LEU A 214 4.61 6.87 -7.58
N GLY A 215 4.12 7.96 -7.01
CA GLY A 215 4.33 9.29 -7.57
C GLY A 215 3.67 10.38 -6.76
N ASP A 216 3.39 11.51 -7.41
CA ASP A 216 2.78 12.69 -6.78
C ASP A 216 1.63 13.25 -7.63
N VAL A 217 0.50 13.52 -7.00
CA VAL A 217 -0.59 14.31 -7.59
C VAL A 217 -0.28 15.80 -7.46
N ILE A 218 -0.02 16.44 -8.59
CA ILE A 218 0.11 17.90 -8.64
C ILE A 218 -1.30 18.48 -8.83
N MET A 219 -2.06 18.55 -7.72
CA MET A 219 -3.44 19.05 -7.72
C MET A 219 -3.52 20.46 -8.33
N GLY A 220 -4.33 20.63 -9.38
CA GLY A 220 -5.03 21.89 -9.62
C GLY A 220 -6.11 22.06 -8.54
N GLU A 221 -6.37 23.28 -8.07
CA GLU A 221 -7.15 23.62 -6.85
C GLU A 221 -8.64 23.16 -6.75
N GLY A 222 -9.08 22.10 -7.43
CA GLY A 222 -10.50 21.72 -7.56
C GLY A 222 -10.92 20.31 -7.13
N LEU A 223 -10.02 19.41 -6.73
CA LEU A 223 -10.33 17.99 -6.46
C LEU A 223 -10.25 17.58 -4.97
N ALA A 224 -9.98 18.51 -4.06
CA ALA A 224 -9.72 18.22 -2.65
C ALA A 224 -10.98 17.94 -1.79
N ASP A 225 -12.19 18.10 -2.34
CA ASP A 225 -13.45 18.10 -1.57
C ASP A 225 -14.02 16.70 -1.26
N GLU A 226 -13.40 15.60 -1.70
CA GLU A 226 -13.89 14.22 -1.51
C GLU A 226 -12.84 13.23 -0.94
N LEU A 227 -11.87 13.72 -0.16
CA LEU A 227 -10.85 12.86 0.47
C LEU A 227 -11.34 12.27 1.81
N VAL A 228 -11.11 10.98 2.03
CA VAL A 228 -11.44 10.28 3.28
C VAL A 228 -10.17 9.87 4.01
N THR A 229 -9.93 10.42 5.20
CA THR A 229 -8.74 10.11 6.01
C THR A 229 -8.89 8.78 6.75
N VAL A 230 -7.81 7.99 6.79
CA VAL A 230 -7.78 6.68 7.45
C VAL A 230 -6.85 6.75 8.68
N PRO A 231 -7.38 6.66 9.92
CA PRO A 231 -6.58 6.87 11.14
C PRO A 231 -5.72 5.64 11.46
N GLU A 232 -4.47 5.84 11.90
CA GLU A 232 -3.56 4.76 12.33
C GLU A 232 -4.21 3.82 13.37
N PRO A 233 -3.81 2.52 13.42
CA PRO A 233 -4.21 1.64 14.51
C PRO A 233 -3.65 2.17 15.83
N VAL A 234 -4.54 2.50 16.78
CA VAL A 234 -4.14 2.92 18.12
C VAL A 234 -3.36 1.77 18.77
N SER A 235 -2.03 1.90 18.84
CA SER A 235 -1.18 0.99 19.59
C SER A 235 -1.58 1.06 21.06
N MET A 236 -2.52 0.21 21.48
CA MET A 236 -2.87 0.07 22.88
C MET A 236 -1.65 -0.52 23.61
N SER A 237 -0.84 0.36 24.20
CA SER A 237 0.20 -0.01 25.16
C SER A 237 -0.47 -0.64 26.39
N LEU A 238 -0.72 -1.95 26.30
CA LEU A 238 -1.37 -2.78 27.33
C LEU A 238 -0.44 -3.12 28.52
N PHE A 239 0.62 -2.34 28.75
CA PHE A 239 1.52 -2.50 29.88
C PHE A 239 1.63 -1.24 30.73
N SER A 240 0.52 -0.80 31.31
CA SER A 240 0.56 0.06 32.50
C SER A 240 -0.55 -0.27 33.48
N VAL A 241 -0.72 -1.55 33.80
CA VAL A 241 -1.37 -1.93 35.07
C VAL A 241 -0.36 -1.70 36.20
N GLY A 242 -0.24 -0.44 36.62
CA GLY A 242 0.40 -0.08 37.88
C GLY A 242 -0.47 -0.55 39.05
N VAL A 243 -0.27 -1.79 39.51
CA VAL A 243 -0.80 -2.23 40.81
C VAL A 243 0.08 -1.64 41.91
N VAL A 244 -0.20 -0.41 42.32
CA VAL A 244 0.22 0.09 43.63
C VAL A 244 -0.91 -0.19 44.60
N GLY A 245 -0.82 -1.33 45.29
CA GLY A 245 -1.71 -1.74 46.37
C GLY A 245 -0.91 -2.06 47.63
N LEU A 246 -0.49 -1.03 48.36
CA LEU A 246 0.06 -1.11 49.71
C LEU A 246 -1.03 -1.63 50.68
N ALA A 247 -0.82 -2.79 51.28
CA ALA A 247 -1.59 -3.25 52.44
C ALA A 247 -0.66 -3.67 53.59
N MET A 248 -0.34 -2.72 54.47
CA MET A 248 0.25 -2.98 55.79
C MET A 248 -0.45 -2.08 56.81
N ALA A 249 -1.46 -2.64 57.49
CA ALA A 249 -1.95 -2.11 58.77
C ALA A 249 -2.81 -3.17 59.50
N GLY A 250 -2.20 -4.31 59.84
CA GLY A 250 -2.71 -5.18 60.88
C GLY A 250 -1.98 -4.86 62.18
N LEU A 251 -2.58 -4.05 63.07
CA LEU A 251 -2.55 -4.27 64.52
C LEU A 251 -3.28 -3.17 65.31
N ARG A 252 -4.07 -3.67 66.29
CA ARG A 252 -4.56 -3.04 67.52
C ARG A 252 -5.90 -2.31 67.48
N ARG A 253 -6.95 -3.12 67.69
CA ARG A 253 -8.14 -2.73 68.46
C ARG A 253 -7.76 -2.73 69.95
N GLN A 254 -8.04 -1.63 70.64
CA GLN A 254 -7.79 -1.41 72.06
C GLN A 254 -9.11 -1.53 72.86
N LYS A 255 -8.99 -1.93 74.15
CA LYS A 255 -9.98 -1.93 75.27
C LYS A 255 -10.91 -3.16 75.29
N LYS A 256 -11.00 -3.97 76.36
CA LYS A 256 -10.80 -3.75 77.81
C LYS A 256 -9.67 -4.58 78.41
#